data_AF-A0A1H9KCN2-F1
#
_entry.id   AF-A0A1H9KCN2-F1
#
_cell.length_a   1.000
_cell.length_b   1.000
_cell.length_c   1.000
_cell.angle_alpha   90.00
_cell.angle_beta   90.00
_cell.angle_gamma   90.00
#
_symmetry.space_group_name_H-M   'P 1'
#
loop_
_entity.id
_entity.type
_entity.pdbx_description
1 polymer ?
#
loop_
_entity_poly.entity_id
_entity_poly.type
_entity_poly.pdbx_seq_one_letter_code
_entity_poly.pdbx_strand_id
1 'polypeptide(L)'
;MNPITRWWRRVRTVRLRPVDPTTCALRRGLERDLNDGPAQRVAALSVELGLLSVDLPDNPTLNGRIDELQGSLAAVLAELREIGGALYPPVLSSDGFEPALHAVAERQGVALAVHSDPVDRATAAAACLAVADHLRSVPRDTHVDVRVRRGLGSVWVDVTEERVCG
;
A
#
# COMPACT_ATOMS: atom_id res chain seq x y z
N MET A 1 31.35 29.80 21.22
CA MET A 1 29.89 29.93 21.08
C MET A 1 29.57 30.39 19.66
N ASN A 2 29.47 29.43 18.73
CA ASN A 2 28.60 29.44 17.53
C ASN A 2 28.84 28.12 16.76
N PRO A 3 27.83 27.25 16.56
CA PRO A 3 27.86 26.33 15.44
C PRO A 3 26.63 26.56 14.56
N ILE A 4 26.86 27.05 13.35
CA ILE A 4 25.85 27.07 12.28
C ILE A 4 25.65 25.60 11.86
N THR A 5 24.68 24.90 12.45
CA THR A 5 24.12 23.67 11.87
C THR A 5 23.29 24.09 10.67
N ARG A 6 23.91 24.06 9.49
CA ARG A 6 23.27 24.40 8.23
C ARG A 6 22.45 23.19 7.77
N TRP A 7 21.21 23.11 8.21
CA TRP A 7 20.22 22.17 7.69
C TRP A 7 19.95 22.48 6.22
N TRP A 8 20.27 21.57 5.32
CA TRP A 8 19.92 21.70 3.90
C TRP A 8 18.58 21.00 3.69
N ARG A 9 17.58 21.74 3.18
CA ARG A 9 16.33 21.13 2.73
C ARG A 9 16.45 20.79 1.25
N ARG A 10 16.35 19.51 0.92
CA ARG A 10 16.29 19.09 -0.48
C ARG A 10 14.82 19.02 -0.87
N VAL A 11 14.40 19.94 -1.74
CA VAL A 11 13.07 19.94 -2.32
C VAL A 11 13.17 19.39 -3.74
N ARG A 12 12.29 18.43 -4.07
CA ARG A 12 12.16 17.85 -5.41
C ARG A 12 10.69 17.88 -5.79
N THR A 13 10.39 18.36 -6.99
CA THR A 13 9.05 18.27 -7.56
C THR A 13 9.06 17.30 -8.73
N VAL A 14 8.10 16.38 -8.74
CA VAL A 14 7.91 15.37 -9.78
C VAL A 14 6.48 15.46 -10.27
N ARG A 15 6.30 15.50 -11.59
CA ARG A 15 4.98 15.38 -12.21
C ARG A 15 4.77 13.93 -12.62
N LEU A 16 3.76 13.29 -12.03
CA LEU A 16 3.38 11.92 -12.35
C LEU A 16 2.30 11.92 -13.42
N ARG A 17 2.43 10.98 -14.35
CA ARG A 17 1.36 10.64 -15.29
C ARG A 17 0.45 9.62 -14.61
N PRO A 18 -0.88 9.84 -14.56
CA PRO A 18 -1.81 8.82 -14.09
C PRO A 18 -1.62 7.52 -14.87
N VAL A 19 -1.75 6.38 -14.17
CA VAL A 19 -1.70 5.06 -14.80
C VAL A 19 -2.85 4.94 -15.79
N ASP A 20 -2.62 4.33 -16.96
CA ASP A 20 -3.67 4.22 -17.96
C ASP A 20 -4.84 3.33 -17.45
N PRO A 21 -6.09 3.58 -17.90
CA PRO A 21 -7.26 2.85 -17.40
C PRO A 21 -7.18 1.33 -17.59
N THR A 22 -6.55 0.86 -18.66
CA THR A 22 -6.40 -0.57 -18.95
C THR A 22 -5.48 -1.23 -17.93
N THR A 23 -4.32 -0.63 -17.66
CA THR A 23 -3.39 -1.09 -16.62
C THR A 23 -4.02 -1.00 -15.23
N CYS A 24 -4.81 0.03 -14.94
CA CYS A 24 -5.56 0.12 -13.68
C CYS A 24 -6.52 -1.06 -13.51
N ALA A 25 -7.30 -1.36 -14.54
CA ALA A 25 -8.24 -2.48 -14.53
C ALA A 25 -7.52 -3.82 -14.39
N LEU A 26 -6.40 -4.02 -15.10
CA LEU A 26 -5.58 -5.22 -14.98
C LEU A 26 -5.03 -5.40 -13.57
N ARG A 27 -4.41 -4.36 -12.98
CA ARG A 27 -3.86 -4.41 -11.62
C ARG A 27 -4.92 -4.72 -10.58
N ARG A 28 -6.11 -4.12 -10.71
CA ARG A 28 -7.25 -4.42 -9.85
C ARG A 28 -7.75 -5.86 -10.03
N GLY A 29 -7.80 -6.35 -11.26
CA GLY A 29 -8.16 -7.75 -11.55
C GLY A 29 -7.18 -8.72 -10.89
N LEU A 30 -5.87 -8.48 -11.05
CA LEU A 30 -4.83 -9.30 -10.45
C LEU A 30 -4.87 -9.28 -8.91
N GLU A 31 -5.07 -8.12 -8.29
CA GLU A 31 -5.24 -8.02 -6.84
C GLU A 31 -6.44 -8.83 -6.36
N ARG A 32 -7.58 -8.71 -7.05
CA ARG A 32 -8.77 -9.49 -6.73
C ARG A 32 -8.54 -10.98 -6.90
N ASP A 33 -7.93 -11.42 -8.00
CA ASP A 33 -7.67 -12.84 -8.24
C ASP A 33 -6.70 -13.44 -7.21
N LEU A 34 -5.72 -12.64 -6.75
CA LEU A 34 -4.80 -13.02 -5.68
C LEU A 34 -5.51 -13.16 -4.33
N ASN A 35 -6.40 -12.23 -4.01
CA ASN A 35 -7.11 -12.21 -2.74
C ASN A 35 -8.22 -13.27 -2.71
N ASP A 36 -9.07 -13.33 -3.74
CA ASP A 36 -10.21 -14.24 -3.83
C ASP A 36 -9.77 -15.70 -4.04
N GLY A 37 -8.62 -15.95 -4.65
CA GLY A 37 -8.11 -17.31 -4.85
C GLY A 37 -7.13 -17.74 -3.75
N PRO A 38 -5.82 -17.52 -3.94
CA PRO A 38 -4.79 -17.97 -3.00
C PRO A 38 -5.01 -17.53 -1.55
N ALA A 39 -5.27 -16.24 -1.30
CA ALA A 39 -5.36 -15.73 0.07
C ALA A 39 -6.55 -16.31 0.85
N GLN A 40 -7.73 -16.40 0.23
CA GLN A 40 -8.90 -17.05 0.84
C GLN A 40 -8.65 -18.53 1.15
N ARG A 41 -7.98 -19.27 0.26
CA ARG A 41 -7.64 -20.68 0.51
C ARG A 41 -6.66 -20.85 1.66
N VAL A 42 -5.62 -20.01 1.74
CA VAL A 42 -4.66 -20.04 2.87
C VAL A 42 -5.36 -19.70 4.19
N ALA A 43 -6.27 -18.73 4.19
CA ALA A 43 -7.07 -18.39 5.36
C ALA A 43 -7.97 -19.56 5.81
N ALA A 44 -8.64 -20.23 4.87
CA ALA A 44 -9.46 -21.40 5.16
C ALA A 44 -8.63 -22.55 5.77
N LEU A 45 -7.47 -22.87 5.17
CA LEU A 45 -6.56 -23.89 5.71
C LEU A 45 -6.04 -23.55 7.11
N SER A 46 -5.82 -22.27 7.40
CA SER A 46 -5.42 -21.81 8.74
C SER A 46 -6.51 -22.08 9.78
N VAL A 47 -7.77 -21.84 9.41
CA VAL A 47 -8.93 -22.12 10.27
C VAL A 47 -9.11 -23.62 10.46
N GLU A 48 -9.07 -24.42 9.38
CA GLU A 48 -9.18 -25.88 9.45
C GLU A 48 -8.10 -26.49 10.34
N LEU A 49 -6.85 -26.02 10.23
CA LEU A 49 -5.76 -26.45 11.09
C LEU A 49 -6.01 -26.12 12.58
N GLY A 50 -6.58 -24.94 12.86
CA GLY A 50 -6.96 -24.55 14.22
C GLY A 50 -8.13 -25.35 14.80
N LEU A 51 -9.07 -25.79 13.97
CA LEU A 51 -10.12 -26.71 14.41
C LEU A 51 -9.56 -28.10 14.71
N LEU A 52 -8.71 -28.62 13.82
CA LEU A 52 -8.04 -29.91 14.02
C LEU A 52 -7.18 -29.92 15.29
N SER A 53 -6.52 -28.81 15.63
CA SER A 53 -5.74 -28.73 16.86
C SER A 53 -6.57 -28.85 18.14
N VAL A 54 -7.84 -28.43 18.10
CA VAL A 54 -8.76 -28.55 19.24
C VAL A 54 -9.24 -29.99 19.43
N ASP A 55 -9.37 -30.76 18.35
CA ASP A 55 -9.86 -32.14 18.39
C ASP A 55 -8.77 -33.17 18.75
N LEU A 56 -7.50 -32.76 18.79
CA LEU A 56 -6.37 -33.65 19.06
C LEU A 56 -6.12 -33.82 20.58
N PRO A 57 -5.69 -35.02 21.02
CA PRO A 57 -5.22 -35.22 22.40
C PRO A 57 -4.02 -34.33 22.70
N ASP A 58 -3.95 -33.81 23.92
CA ASP A 58 -2.86 -32.91 24.33
C ASP A 58 -1.49 -33.58 24.16
N ASN A 59 -0.68 -33.03 23.26
CA ASN A 59 0.67 -33.46 22.98
C ASN A 59 1.55 -32.22 22.73
N PRO A 60 2.42 -31.83 23.68
CA PRO A 60 3.21 -30.60 23.58
C PRO A 60 4.06 -30.51 22.31
N THR A 61 4.56 -31.63 21.79
CA THR A 61 5.38 -31.64 20.57
C THR A 61 4.52 -31.41 19.33
N LEU A 62 3.32 -32.00 19.30
CA LEU A 62 2.37 -31.80 18.19
C LEU A 62 1.80 -30.39 18.20
N ASN A 63 1.42 -29.87 19.37
CA ASN A 63 0.93 -28.50 19.55
C ASN A 63 1.94 -27.48 19.02
N GLY A 64 3.22 -27.61 19.42
CA GLY A 64 4.27 -26.71 18.93
C GLY A 64 4.43 -26.73 17.40
N ARG A 65 4.32 -27.90 16.77
CA ARG A 65 4.35 -28.01 15.30
C ARG A 65 3.14 -27.38 14.62
N ILE A 66 1.97 -27.50 15.23
CA ILE A 66 0.75 -26.86 14.71
C ILE A 66 0.88 -25.34 14.81
N ASP A 67 1.36 -24.81 15.93
CA ASP A 67 1.60 -23.39 16.12
C ASP A 67 2.60 -22.84 15.08
N GLU A 68 3.70 -23.57 14.83
CA GLU A 68 4.67 -23.23 13.77
C GLU A 68 4.03 -23.20 12.37
N LEU A 69 3.17 -24.17 12.06
CA LEU A 69 2.45 -24.23 10.79
C LEU A 69 1.43 -23.09 10.66
N GLN A 70 0.68 -22.78 11.72
CA GLN A 70 -0.25 -21.64 11.74
C GLN A 70 0.50 -20.32 11.55
N GLY A 71 1.64 -20.15 12.22
CA GLY A 71 2.52 -18.98 12.03
C GLY A 71 3.02 -18.86 10.59
N SER A 72 3.39 -19.99 9.97
CA SER A 72 3.84 -20.03 8.57
C SER A 72 2.71 -19.68 7.60
N LEU A 73 1.50 -20.18 7.81
CA LEU A 73 0.32 -19.83 7.00
C LEU A 73 -0.05 -18.35 7.15
N ALA A 74 0.03 -17.81 8.37
CA ALA A 74 -0.20 -16.40 8.64
C ALA A 74 0.82 -15.51 7.93
N ALA A 75 2.11 -15.91 7.91
CA ALA A 75 3.16 -15.21 7.17
C ALA A 75 2.89 -15.22 5.65
N VAL A 76 2.57 -16.38 5.08
CA VAL A 76 2.20 -16.49 3.66
C VAL A 76 0.98 -15.61 3.33
N LEU A 77 -0.02 -15.59 4.20
CA LEU A 77 -1.20 -14.74 4.00
C LEU A 77 -0.85 -13.24 4.06
N ALA A 78 0.07 -12.84 4.94
CA ALA A 78 0.57 -11.47 5.00
C ALA A 78 1.32 -11.10 3.71
N GLU A 79 2.21 -11.96 3.21
CA GLU A 79 2.94 -11.75 1.95
C GLU A 79 1.98 -11.59 0.75
N LEU A 80 0.96 -12.45 0.65
CA LEU A 80 -0.05 -12.35 -0.41
C LEU A 80 -0.80 -11.00 -0.36
N ARG A 81 -1.14 -10.53 0.84
CA ARG A 81 -1.80 -9.22 1.03
C ARG A 81 -0.87 -8.06 0.70
N GLU A 82 0.42 -8.18 1.01
CA GLU A 82 1.42 -7.19 0.62
C GLU A 82 1.56 -7.10 -0.89
N ILE A 83 1.61 -8.24 -1.58
CA ILE A 83 1.64 -8.31 -3.05
C ILE A 83 0.36 -7.69 -3.63
N GLY A 84 -0.82 -8.07 -3.11
CA GLY A 84 -2.10 -7.53 -3.54
C GLY A 84 -2.16 -6.01 -3.36
N GLY A 85 -1.77 -5.51 -2.18
CA GLY A 85 -1.72 -4.08 -1.89
C GLY A 85 -0.66 -3.31 -2.69
N ALA A 86 0.38 -3.99 -3.21
CA ALA A 86 1.33 -3.40 -4.16
C ALA A 86 0.69 -3.22 -5.54
N LEU A 87 -0.14 -4.17 -5.97
CA LEU A 87 -0.90 -4.11 -7.22
C LEU A 87 -2.00 -3.05 -7.16
N TYR A 88 -2.88 -3.12 -6.17
CA TYR A 88 -3.99 -2.19 -6.03
C TYR A 88 -4.32 -1.99 -4.53
N PRO A 89 -4.27 -0.75 -4.00
CA PRO A 89 -4.60 -0.52 -2.59
C PRO A 89 -6.06 -0.90 -2.30
N PRO A 90 -6.36 -1.84 -1.38
CA PRO A 90 -7.74 -2.26 -1.10
C PRO A 90 -8.60 -1.11 -0.57
N VAL A 91 -7.98 -0.22 0.24
CA VAL A 91 -8.59 1.00 0.80
C VAL A 91 -9.13 1.94 -0.29
N LEU A 92 -8.57 1.90 -1.50
CA LEU A 92 -9.05 2.71 -2.62
C LEU A 92 -10.45 2.31 -3.07
N SER A 93 -10.80 1.03 -2.91
CA SER A 93 -12.13 0.54 -3.26
C SER A 93 -13.17 0.86 -2.17
N SER A 94 -12.80 0.76 -0.89
CA SER A 94 -13.68 0.94 0.26
C SER A 94 -13.84 2.41 0.68
N ASP A 95 -12.73 3.12 0.86
CA ASP A 95 -12.68 4.43 1.53
C ASP A 95 -12.29 5.57 0.58
N GLY A 96 -11.81 5.23 -0.62
CA GLY A 96 -11.55 6.17 -1.69
C GLY A 96 -10.11 6.68 -1.75
N PHE A 97 -9.91 7.78 -2.48
CA PHE A 97 -8.60 8.23 -2.95
C PHE A 97 -7.63 8.62 -1.84
N GLU A 98 -8.02 9.58 -1.00
CA GLU A 98 -7.15 10.15 0.02
C GLU A 98 -6.83 9.14 1.15
N PRO A 99 -7.80 8.40 1.72
CA PRO A 99 -7.49 7.36 2.70
C PRO A 99 -6.55 6.28 2.16
N ALA A 100 -6.68 5.90 0.88
CA ALA A 100 -5.82 4.92 0.26
C ALA A 100 -4.36 5.38 0.18
N LEU A 101 -4.12 6.65 -0.13
CA LEU A 101 -2.77 7.19 -0.17
C LEU A 101 -2.15 7.31 1.21
N HIS A 102 -2.92 7.71 2.22
CA HIS A 102 -2.45 7.72 3.62
C HIS A 102 -2.05 6.32 4.09
N ALA A 103 -2.88 5.30 3.82
CA ALA A 103 -2.55 3.92 4.14
C ALA A 103 -1.27 3.42 3.43
N VAL A 104 -1.01 3.87 2.20
CA VAL A 104 0.25 3.57 1.51
C VAL A 104 1.42 4.30 2.18
N ALA A 105 1.29 5.59 2.46
CA ALA A 105 2.35 6.41 3.03
C ALA A 105 2.76 5.97 4.44
N GLU A 106 1.80 5.59 5.29
CA GLU A 106 2.06 5.04 6.62
C GLU A 106 2.94 3.79 6.55
N ARG A 107 2.63 2.86 5.64
CA ARG A 107 3.46 1.65 5.43
C ARG A 107 4.87 1.98 4.92
N GLN A 108 5.03 3.05 4.15
CA GLN A 108 6.33 3.49 3.65
C GLN A 108 7.10 4.35 4.68
N GLY A 109 6.48 4.76 5.80
CA GLY A 109 7.10 5.69 6.74
C GLY A 109 7.30 7.09 6.14
N VAL A 110 6.33 7.55 5.35
CA VAL A 110 6.35 8.85 4.67
C VAL A 110 5.24 9.73 5.23
N ALA A 111 5.56 10.97 5.58
CA ALA A 111 4.55 11.95 5.99
C ALA A 111 3.87 12.50 4.72
N LEU A 112 2.55 12.35 4.60
CA LEU A 112 1.81 12.68 3.38
C LEU A 112 0.78 13.79 3.65
N ALA A 113 0.71 14.77 2.75
CA ALA A 113 -0.42 15.67 2.60
C ALA A 113 -1.02 15.51 1.19
N VAL A 114 -2.35 15.44 1.10
CA VAL A 114 -3.06 15.26 -0.17
C VAL A 114 -3.99 16.44 -0.41
N HIS A 115 -3.90 17.02 -1.60
CA HIS A 115 -4.82 18.05 -2.08
C HIS A 115 -5.35 17.63 -3.45
N SER A 116 -6.63 17.31 -3.56
CA SER A 116 -7.23 16.88 -4.83
C SER A 116 -8.42 17.73 -5.21
N ASP A 117 -8.40 18.24 -6.45
CA ASP A 117 -9.62 18.73 -7.10
C ASP A 117 -10.63 17.57 -7.28
N PRO A 118 -11.94 17.83 -7.34
CA PRO A 118 -12.93 16.81 -7.66
C PRO A 118 -12.67 16.14 -9.01
N VAL A 119 -12.45 14.82 -8.98
CA VAL A 119 -12.23 13.97 -10.15
C VAL A 119 -13.17 12.77 -10.10
N ASP A 120 -13.41 12.15 -11.26
CA ASP A 120 -14.18 10.91 -11.31
C ASP A 120 -13.40 9.73 -10.71
N ARG A 121 -14.10 8.64 -10.41
CA ARG A 121 -13.52 7.46 -9.74
C ARG A 121 -12.40 6.80 -10.55
N ALA A 122 -12.49 6.78 -11.88
CA ALA A 122 -11.48 6.15 -12.72
C ALA A 122 -10.18 6.96 -12.71
N THR A 123 -10.29 8.29 -12.83
CA THR A 123 -9.17 9.21 -12.70
C THR A 123 -8.53 9.14 -11.31
N ALA A 124 -9.34 9.12 -10.24
CA ALA A 124 -8.84 8.97 -8.88
C ALA A 124 -8.03 7.68 -8.71
N ALA A 125 -8.53 6.56 -9.23
CA ALA A 125 -7.81 5.30 -9.16
C ALA A 125 -6.47 5.34 -9.91
N ALA A 126 -6.47 5.88 -11.13
CA ALA A 126 -5.26 6.05 -11.94
C ALA A 126 -4.19 6.95 -11.28
N ALA A 127 -4.62 8.07 -10.69
CA ALA A 127 -3.76 8.95 -9.92
C ALA A 127 -3.23 8.26 -8.66
N CYS A 128 -4.08 7.50 -7.97
CA CYS A 128 -3.72 6.83 -6.72
C CYS A 128 -2.63 5.80 -6.96
N LEU A 129 -2.75 5.01 -8.02
CA LEU A 129 -1.73 4.03 -8.38
C LEU A 129 -0.40 4.70 -8.74
N ALA A 130 -0.43 5.79 -9.52
CA ALA A 130 0.78 6.52 -9.86
C ALA A 130 1.50 7.07 -8.61
N VAL A 131 0.75 7.68 -7.69
CA VAL A 131 1.31 8.18 -6.43
C VAL A 131 1.79 7.03 -5.55
N ALA A 132 1.03 5.94 -5.42
CA ALA A 132 1.43 4.79 -4.63
C ALA A 132 2.71 4.12 -5.16
N ASP A 133 2.85 4.00 -6.48
CA ASP A 133 4.07 3.53 -7.13
C ASP A 133 5.26 4.45 -6.80
N HIS A 134 5.04 5.77 -6.85
CA HIS A 134 6.05 6.76 -6.53
C HIS A 134 6.48 6.69 -5.07
N LEU A 135 5.54 6.65 -4.12
CA LEU A 135 5.79 6.59 -2.68
C LEU A 135 6.66 5.40 -2.28
N ARG A 136 6.56 4.27 -2.98
CA ARG A 136 7.42 3.09 -2.75
C ARG A 136 8.90 3.33 -3.05
N SER A 137 9.21 4.33 -3.86
CA SER A 137 10.60 4.73 -4.18
C SER A 137 11.12 5.87 -3.30
N VAL A 138 10.23 6.52 -2.55
CA VAL A 138 10.57 7.67 -1.70
C VAL A 138 11.26 7.16 -0.42
N PRO A 139 12.38 7.77 0.01
CA PRO A 139 13.02 7.39 1.25
C PRO A 139 12.13 7.60 2.48
N ARG A 140 12.28 6.71 3.46
CA ARG A 140 11.74 6.90 4.81
C ARG A 140 12.16 8.28 5.35
N ASP A 141 11.25 8.94 6.07
CA ASP A 141 11.43 10.30 6.64
C ASP A 141 11.40 11.46 5.63
N THR A 142 10.72 11.27 4.50
CA THR A 142 10.41 12.35 3.55
C THR A 142 9.01 12.91 3.81
N HIS A 143 8.83 14.22 3.70
CA HIS A 143 7.51 14.84 3.64
C HIS A 143 7.07 14.97 2.18
N VAL A 144 5.88 14.50 1.85
CA VAL A 144 5.36 14.46 0.49
C VAL A 144 4.03 15.21 0.43
N ASP A 145 3.96 16.25 -0.41
CA ASP A 145 2.74 16.97 -0.77
C ASP A 145 2.30 16.52 -2.16
N VAL A 146 1.09 15.97 -2.26
CA VAL A 146 0.49 15.51 -3.52
C VAL A 146 -0.63 16.46 -3.91
N ARG A 147 -0.53 17.05 -5.10
CA ARG A 147 -1.58 17.88 -5.70
C ARG A 147 -2.11 17.25 -6.96
N VAL A 148 -3.39 16.89 -6.94
CA VAL A 148 -4.11 16.42 -8.12
C VAL A 148 -4.91 17.58 -8.69
N ARG A 149 -4.57 18.01 -9.91
CA ARG A 149 -5.23 19.13 -10.58
C ARG A 149 -5.90 18.68 -11.87
N ARG A 150 -7.13 19.16 -12.08
CA ARG A 150 -7.87 18.92 -13.32
C ARG A 150 -7.63 20.07 -14.31
N GLY A 151 -7.07 19.74 -15.47
CA GLY A 151 -6.92 20.64 -16.61
C GLY A 151 -7.96 20.39 -17.71
N LEU A 152 -7.84 21.11 -18.83
CA LEU A 152 -8.66 20.88 -20.02
C LEU A 152 -8.34 19.50 -20.61
N GLY A 153 -9.21 18.52 -20.33
CA GLY A 153 -9.11 17.15 -20.85
C GLY A 153 -7.98 16.28 -20.27
N SER A 154 -7.27 16.75 -19.24
CA SER A 154 -6.15 16.02 -18.64
C SER A 154 -6.11 16.21 -17.12
N VAL A 155 -5.57 15.22 -16.41
CA VAL A 155 -5.32 15.29 -14.97
C VAL A 155 -3.83 15.13 -14.72
N TRP A 156 -3.31 16.02 -13.89
CA TRP A 156 -1.90 16.07 -13.53
C TRP A 156 -1.77 15.81 -12.04
N VAL A 157 -0.75 15.04 -11.69
CA VAL A 157 -0.39 14.78 -10.30
C VAL A 157 0.99 15.41 -10.09
N ASP A 158 1.03 16.51 -9.36
CA ASP A 158 2.29 17.13 -8.93
C ASP A 158 2.63 16.63 -7.53
N VAL A 159 3.82 16.07 -7.37
CA VAL A 159 4.33 15.54 -6.10
C VAL A 159 5.53 16.37 -5.69
N THR A 160 5.51 16.93 -4.48
CA THR A 160 6.63 17.66 -3.90
C THR A 160 7.18 16.89 -2.72
N GLU A 161 8.44 16.51 -2.81
CA GLU A 161 9.19 15.82 -1.77
C GLU A 161 10.09 16.83 -1.06
N GLU A 162 10.02 16.87 0.26
CA GLU A 162 10.91 17.65 1.10
C GLU A 162 11.59 16.74 2.11
N ARG A 163 12.92 16.73 2.06
CA ARG A 163 13.74 15.97 3.00
C ARG A 163 14.69 16.90 3.76
N VAL A 164 14.75 16.73 5.07
CA VAL A 164 15.76 17.34 5.93
C VAL A 164 16.97 16.42 5.94
N CYS A 165 18.11 16.90 5.43
CA CYS A 165 19.38 16.17 5.52
C CYS A 165 20.13 16.67 6.76
N GLY A 166 20.39 15.75 7.70
CA GLY A 166 21.27 15.93 8.86
C GLY A 166 22.67 15.40 8.62
#